data_AF-A0A937ZLX9-F1
#
_entry.id   AF-A0A937ZLX9-F1
#
_cell.length_a   1.000
_cell.length_b   1.000
_cell.length_c   1.000
_cell.angle_alpha   90.00
_cell.angle_beta   90.00
_cell.angle_gamma   90.00
#
_symmetry.space_group_name_H-M   'P 1'
#
loop_
_entity.id
_entity.type
_entity.pdbx_description
1 polymer ?
#
loop_
_entity_poly.entity_id
_entity_poly.type
_entity_poly.pdbx_seq_one_letter_code
_entity_poly.pdbx_strand_id
1 'polypeptide(L)' 'MSEMTYAEAARLGLREEMLRDPKVWALGEDLGFEGGMAGQYKDLQAEFGPDRIVDTPISE' A
#
# COMPACT_ATOMS: atom_id res chain seq x y z
N MET A 1 14.14 -17.27 4.24
CA MET A 1 12.98 -16.43 3.92
C MET A 1 11.82 -16.94 4.75
N SER A 2 11.05 -16.03 5.35
CA SER A 2 9.78 -16.38 6.00
C SER A 2 8.77 -16.82 4.93
N GLU A 3 7.92 -17.78 5.27
CA GLU A 3 6.75 -18.12 4.46
C GLU A 3 5.72 -17.00 4.57
N MET A 4 5.20 -16.53 3.44
CA MET A 4 4.22 -15.45 3.36
C MET A 4 3.32 -15.64 2.15
N THR A 5 2.11 -15.10 2.24
CA THR A 5 1.19 -14.98 1.10
C THR A 5 1.71 -13.97 0.08
N TYR A 6 1.19 -14.05 -1.15
CA TYR A 6 1.55 -13.08 -2.19
C TYR A 6 1.16 -11.64 -1.83
N ALA A 7 0.01 -11.45 -1.17
CA ALA A 7 -0.43 -10.13 -0.72
C ALA A 7 0.52 -9.54 0.33
N GLU A 8 0.99 -10.35 1.28
CA GLU A 8 2.00 -9.93 2.26
C GLU A 8 3.34 -9.58 1.60
N ALA A 9 3.76 -10.35 0.60
CA ALA A 9 4.98 -10.07 -0.15
C ALA A 9 4.89 -8.75 -0.93
N ALA A 10 3.76 -8.50 -1.61
CA ALA A 10 3.53 -7.25 -2.33
C ALA A 10 3.51 -6.04 -1.38
N ARG A 11 2.81 -6.17 -0.25
CA ARG A 11 2.75 -5.14 0.80
C ARG A 11 4.13 -4.85 1.38
N LEU A 12 4.92 -5.88 1.66
CA LEU A 12 6.27 -5.75 2.17
C LEU A 12 7.18 -5.01 1.18
N GLY A 13 7.14 -5.41 -0.10
CA GLY A 13 7.94 -4.77 -1.13
C GLY A 13 7.61 -3.28 -1.29
N LEU A 14 6.33 -2.93 -1.33
CA LEU A 14 5.93 -1.52 -1.39
C LEU A 14 6.38 -0.76 -0.13
N ARG A 15 6.17 -1.33 1.06
CA ARG A 15 6.58 -0.71 2.32
C ARG A 15 8.08 -0.43 2.38
N GLU A 16 8.91 -1.39 1.96
CA GLU A 16 10.37 -1.21 1.91
C GLU A 16 10.77 -0.07 0.99
N GLU A 17 10.14 0.03 -0.18
CA GLU A 17 10.39 1.09 -1.15
C GLU A 17 9.93 2.47 -0.67
N MET A 18 8.77 2.54 -0.01
CA MET A 18 8.25 3.78 0.59
C MET A 18 9.10 4.29 1.76
N LEU A 19 9.73 3.39 2.53
CA LEU A 19 10.71 3.73 3.56
C LEU A 19 12.03 4.22 2.96
N ARG A 20 12.46 3.63 1.84
CA ARG A 20 13.71 3.95 1.16
C ARG A 20 13.66 5.29 0.44
N ASP A 21 12.57 5.59 -0.26
CA ASP A 21 12.41 6.81 -1.04
C ASP A 21 11.11 7.55 -0.69
N PRO A 22 11.19 8.77 -0.11
CA PRO A 22 10.00 9.55 0.23
C PRO A 22 9.16 9.98 -0.99
N LYS A 23 9.66 9.80 -2.21
CA LYS A 23 8.94 10.07 -3.46
C LYS A 23 8.07 8.90 -3.93
N VAL A 24 8.18 7.71 -3.33
CA VAL A 24 7.33 6.56 -3.70
C VAL A 24 6.00 6.69 -2.99
N TRP A 25 4.90 6.73 -3.73
CA TRP A 25 3.55 6.78 -3.20
C TRP A 25 2.63 5.91 -4.07
N ALA A 26 1.46 5.57 -3.55
CA ALA A 26 0.48 4.76 -4.25
C ALA A 26 -0.87 5.48 -4.30
N LEU A 27 -1.57 5.31 -5.42
CA LEU A 27 -2.93 5.78 -5.63
C LEU A 27 -3.77 4.67 -6.26
N GLY A 28 -5.06 4.67 -5.96
CA GLY A 28 -6.02 3.75 -6.55
C GLY A 28 -7.32 3.69 -5.74
N GLU A 29 -8.25 2.89 -6.21
CA GLU A 29 -9.50 2.61 -5.48
C GLU A 29 -9.22 1.72 -4.25
N ASP A 30 -9.84 2.07 -3.12
CA ASP A 30 -9.84 1.30 -1.86
C ASP A 30 -8.45 0.96 -1.29
N LEU A 31 -7.45 1.81 -1.49
CA LEU A 31 -6.09 1.62 -0.96
C LEU A 31 -5.97 1.94 0.53
N GLY A 32 -6.73 2.93 1.01
CA GLY A 32 -6.60 3.55 2.31
C GLY A 32 -7.01 2.66 3.47
N PHE A 33 -8.17 2.96 4.07
CA PHE A 33 -8.68 2.20 5.22
C PHE A 33 -8.92 0.72 4.88
N GLU A 34 -9.42 0.43 3.68
CA GLU A 34 -9.71 -0.93 3.22
C GLU A 34 -8.43 -1.78 3.01
N GLY A 35 -7.29 -1.13 2.72
CA GLY A 35 -6.01 -1.82 2.51
C GLY A 35 -5.95 -2.63 1.22
N GLY A 36 -6.79 -2.30 0.24
CA GLY A 36 -6.96 -3.01 -1.03
C GLY A 36 -7.77 -4.30 -0.91
N MET A 37 -8.42 -4.70 -2.02
CA MET A 37 -9.28 -5.88 -2.08
C MET A 37 -8.65 -7.19 -1.57
N ALA A 38 -7.32 -7.35 -1.68
CA ALA A 38 -6.60 -8.53 -1.24
C ALA A 38 -5.69 -8.28 -0.02
N GLY A 39 -5.81 -7.12 0.65
CA GLY A 39 -4.98 -6.74 1.79
C GLY A 39 -3.55 -6.34 1.44
N GLN A 40 -3.24 -6.09 0.17
CA GLN A 40 -1.91 -5.75 -0.31
C GLN A 40 -1.43 -4.33 0.07
N TYR A 41 -2.33 -3.48 0.58
CA TYR A 41 -2.02 -2.15 1.12
C TYR A 41 -2.35 -2.02 2.62
N LYS A 42 -2.70 -3.13 3.28
CA LYS A 42 -3.14 -3.13 4.67
C LYS A 42 -2.16 -2.39 5.59
N ASP A 43 -2.70 -1.52 6.43
CA ASP A 43 -2.00 -0.68 7.42
C ASP A 43 -1.00 0.34 6.83
N LEU A 44 -0.79 0.39 5.50
CA LEU A 44 0.18 1.31 4.91
C LEU A 44 -0.26 2.77 4.99
N GLN A 45 -1.56 3.06 4.90
CA GLN A 45 -2.06 4.43 5.08
C GLN A 45 -1.87 4.91 6.53
N ALA A 46 -2.00 4.01 7.51
CA ALA A 46 -1.71 4.33 8.91
C ALA A 46 -0.21 4.62 9.15
N GLU A 47 0.67 3.94 8.40
CA GLU A 47 2.12 4.12 8.50
C GLU A 47 2.64 5.37 7.76
N PHE A 48 2.16 5.62 6.54
CA PHE A 48 2.70 6.67 5.65
C PHE A 48 1.81 7.90 5.48
N GLY A 49 0.56 7.82 5.95
CA GLY A 49 -0.43 8.89 5.87
C GLY A 49 -1.20 8.95 4.54
N PRO A 50 -2.30 9.72 4.52
CA PRO A 50 -3.20 9.82 3.37
C PRO A 50 -2.57 10.51 2.15
N ASP A 51 -1.47 11.25 2.33
CA ASP A 51 -0.75 11.91 1.22
C ASP A 51 0.16 10.92 0.43
N ARG A 52 0.38 9.72 0.96
CA ARG A 52 1.29 8.72 0.38
C ARG A 52 0.60 7.41 -0.02
N ILE A 53 -0.56 7.14 0.57
CA ILE A 53 -1.50 6.06 0.18
C ILE A 53 -2.87 6.71 -0.03
N VAL A 54 -3.20 6.96 -1.29
CA VAL A 54 -4.30 7.85 -1.70
C VAL A 54 -5.44 7.06 -2.31
N ASP A 55 -6.64 7.20 -1.75
CA ASP A 55 -7.87 6.69 -2.37
C ASP A 55 -8.29 7.59 -3.54
N THR A 56 -8.68 6.98 -4.66
CA THR A 56 -9.15 7.68 -5.86
C THR A 56 -10.55 7.24 -6.29
N PRO A 57 -11.30 8.08 -7.02
CA PRO A 57 -12.49 7.63 -7.74
C PRO A 57 -12.16 6.52 -8.76
N ILE A 58 -13.21 5.83 -9.21
CA ILE A 58 -13.14 4.83 -10.28
C ILE A 58 -12.94 5.55 -11.63
N SER A 59 -11.69 5.66 -12.08
CA SER A 59 -11.32 6.28 -13.35
C SER A 59 -9.86 5.95 -13.71
N GLU A 60 -9.63 4.88 -14.47
CA GLU A 60 -8.33 4.45 -15.00
C GLU A 60 -7.88 5.24 -16.25
#